data_AF-A0A660T9F6-F1
#
_entry.id   AF-A0A660T9F6-F1
#
_cell.length_a   1.000
_cell.length_b   1.000
_cell.length_c   1.000
_cell.angle_alpha   90.00
_cell.angle_beta   90.00
_cell.angle_gamma   90.00
#
_symmetry.space_group_name_H-M   'P 1'
#
loop_
_entity.id
_entity.type
_entity.pdbx_description
1 polymer ?
#
loop_
_entity_poly.entity_id
_entity_poly.type
_entity_poly.pdbx_seq_one_letter_code
_entity_poly.pdbx_strand_id
1 'polypeptide(L)'
;MAKTRSAILSALLFLIIIPSAFSLPAEVVYTEGETYIHEYEGVDYEAVIGDEVNTGDSVKTGSDGYMELDRNDVTIKINPDTVFTLIPREEKSKKTDVFTLFLGSASFRYNVLTGKEPPVQTSSMVAGARGTEFTVLAGFDGSSMVVVKSGEVAVNSEGKTVNLKPQEGVQVNPGEPPGEKFRVLIGKVDYKKWNEDRFNSFIKDPVKAVERTENRMKFYIENISELYPVYLENRAKLDSERKKNKEIKAKEGEEASKKYFKDVIVPLSLKTSNLVLNIRYYALSALSLRRYIMGRMYMTLKTMYITKPDNRTFTEFKKVFSQTLKLFERSVVPQLVEADI
;
A
#
# COMPACT_ATOMS: atom_id res chain seq x y z
N MET A 1 -14.63 58.04 -36.90
CA MET A 1 -15.78 57.18 -36.57
C MET A 1 -15.29 55.72 -36.61
N ALA A 2 -15.46 54.98 -35.51
CA ALA A 2 -15.37 53.50 -35.30
C ALA A 2 -14.11 52.74 -35.82
N LYS A 3 -13.25 52.19 -34.93
CA LYS A 3 -13.27 50.82 -34.34
C LYS A 3 -13.42 49.74 -35.43
N THR A 4 -12.43 48.88 -35.67
CA THR A 4 -12.24 47.62 -34.91
C THR A 4 -10.83 47.05 -35.08
N ARG A 5 -10.08 46.87 -33.98
CA ARG A 5 -8.97 45.91 -33.87
C ARG A 5 -9.52 44.71 -33.10
N SER A 6 -9.80 43.60 -33.79
CA SER A 6 -10.09 42.32 -33.13
C SER A 6 -8.77 41.64 -32.76
N ALA A 7 -8.57 41.49 -31.46
CA ALA A 7 -7.50 40.72 -30.86
C ALA A 7 -7.74 39.22 -31.10
N ILE A 8 -6.77 38.53 -31.70
CA ILE A 8 -6.70 37.07 -31.67
C ILE A 8 -6.05 36.71 -30.33
N LEU A 9 -6.89 36.22 -29.42
CA LEU A 9 -6.54 35.75 -28.09
C LEU A 9 -5.74 34.45 -28.22
N SER A 10 -4.42 34.52 -28.02
CA SER A 10 -3.60 33.31 -27.82
C SER A 10 -3.93 32.71 -26.46
N ALA A 11 -4.61 31.58 -26.46
CA ALA A 11 -4.87 30.77 -25.28
C ALA A 11 -3.57 30.10 -24.83
N LEU A 12 -2.86 30.70 -23.87
CA LEU A 12 -1.76 30.03 -23.17
C LEU A 12 -2.36 29.10 -22.11
N LEU A 13 -2.42 27.81 -22.45
CA LEU A 13 -2.73 26.72 -21.55
C LEU A 13 -1.59 26.61 -20.51
N PHE A 14 -1.75 27.22 -19.33
CA PHE A 14 -0.84 26.97 -18.21
C PHE A 14 -1.11 25.57 -17.66
N LEU A 15 -0.38 24.59 -18.20
CA LEU A 15 -0.19 23.28 -17.60
C LEU A 15 0.46 23.52 -16.23
N ILE A 16 -0.31 23.35 -15.15
CA ILE A 16 0.25 23.36 -13.80
C ILE A 16 1.04 22.07 -13.68
N ILE A 17 2.35 22.15 -13.89
CA ILE A 17 3.30 21.17 -13.38
C ILE A 17 3.25 21.35 -11.86
N ILE A 18 2.42 20.56 -11.20
CA ILE A 18 2.53 20.37 -9.75
C ILE A 18 3.93 19.80 -9.56
N PRO A 19 4.82 20.43 -8.78
CA PRO A 19 6.04 19.75 -8.39
C PRO A 19 5.61 18.54 -7.58
N SER A 20 5.62 17.38 -8.21
CA SER A 20 5.68 16.09 -7.54
C SER A 20 6.80 16.26 -6.53
N ALA A 21 6.47 16.33 -5.25
CA ALA A 21 7.48 16.10 -4.22
C ALA A 21 8.06 14.73 -4.59
N PHE A 22 9.27 14.73 -5.16
CA PHE A 22 9.88 13.57 -5.80
C PHE A 22 9.80 12.42 -4.82
N SER A 23 8.92 11.45 -5.12
CA SER A 23 9.08 10.14 -4.56
C SER A 23 10.39 9.62 -5.13
N LEU A 24 11.31 9.21 -4.27
CA LEU A 24 12.60 8.69 -4.71
C LEU A 24 12.34 7.32 -5.36
N PRO A 25 12.64 7.09 -6.64
CA PRO A 25 12.52 5.74 -7.19
C PRO A 25 13.42 4.76 -6.42
N ALA A 26 13.06 3.49 -6.43
CA ALA A 26 13.96 2.41 -6.03
C ALA A 26 14.56 1.81 -7.29
N GLU A 27 15.88 1.70 -7.37
CA GLU A 27 16.56 1.14 -8.54
C GLU A 27 16.67 -0.39 -8.40
N VAL A 28 16.37 -1.13 -9.47
CA VAL A 28 16.67 -2.56 -9.55
C VAL A 28 18.18 -2.72 -9.71
N VAL A 29 18.85 -3.16 -8.64
CA VAL A 29 20.31 -3.36 -8.64
C VAL A 29 20.71 -4.81 -8.93
N TYR A 30 19.76 -5.74 -8.80
CA TYR A 30 19.97 -7.14 -9.14
C TYR A 30 18.64 -7.83 -9.42
N THR A 31 18.63 -8.76 -10.37
CA THR A 31 17.48 -9.61 -10.67
C THR A 31 17.93 -10.98 -11.18
N GLU A 32 17.17 -12.03 -10.85
CA GLU A 32 17.36 -13.41 -11.29
C GLU A 32 15.99 -14.11 -11.38
N GLY A 33 15.83 -15.01 -12.36
CA GLY A 33 14.59 -15.77 -12.55
C GLY A 33 13.41 -14.91 -13.02
N GLU A 34 12.19 -15.38 -12.78
CA GLU A 34 10.97 -14.67 -13.19
C GLU A 34 10.71 -13.45 -12.30
N THR A 35 10.91 -12.24 -12.84
CA THR A 35 10.70 -10.98 -12.12
C THR A 35 9.99 -9.94 -12.99
N TYR A 36 9.03 -9.22 -12.41
CA TYR A 36 8.20 -8.27 -13.14
C TYR A 36 7.96 -7.00 -12.34
N ILE A 37 7.91 -5.87 -13.04
CA ILE A 37 7.42 -4.58 -12.54
C ILE A 37 6.05 -4.33 -13.17
N HIS A 38 5.10 -3.99 -12.31
CA HIS A 38 3.79 -3.47 -12.67
C HIS A 38 3.78 -1.99 -12.36
N GLU A 39 3.83 -1.16 -13.40
CA GLU A 39 3.74 0.28 -13.25
C GLU A 39 2.35 0.69 -12.79
N TYR A 40 2.31 1.78 -12.03
CA TYR A 40 1.06 2.44 -11.64
C TYR A 40 0.17 2.81 -12.85
N GLU A 41 0.75 3.01 -14.03
CA GLU A 41 0.02 3.32 -15.27
C GLU A 41 -0.61 2.08 -15.93
N GLY A 42 -0.42 0.88 -15.35
CA GLY A 42 -1.03 -0.37 -15.78
C GLY A 42 -0.19 -1.20 -16.74
N VAL A 43 1.10 -0.88 -16.90
CA VAL A 43 2.03 -1.63 -17.75
C VAL A 43 2.76 -2.68 -16.91
N ASP A 44 2.71 -3.95 -17.34
CA ASP A 44 3.53 -5.04 -16.78
C ASP A 44 4.72 -5.31 -17.73
N TYR A 45 5.94 -5.37 -17.20
CA TYR A 45 7.13 -5.80 -17.95
C TYR A 45 8.10 -6.59 -17.07
N GLU A 46 8.98 -7.35 -17.72
CA GLU A 46 10.05 -8.09 -17.04
C GLU A 46 11.12 -7.12 -16.52
N ALA A 47 11.49 -7.25 -15.26
CA ALA A 47 12.41 -6.32 -14.62
C ALA A 47 13.86 -6.61 -15.03
N VAL A 48 14.61 -5.55 -15.35
CA VAL A 48 16.04 -5.61 -15.63
C VAL A 48 16.82 -4.67 -14.71
N ILE A 49 18.13 -4.91 -14.59
CA ILE A 49 19.00 -4.05 -13.78
C ILE A 49 19.00 -2.63 -14.36
N GLY A 50 18.83 -1.65 -13.48
CA GLY A 50 18.73 -0.22 -13.81
C GLY A 50 17.30 0.28 -13.98
N ASP A 51 16.30 -0.61 -13.97
CA ASP A 51 14.90 -0.17 -13.96
C ASP A 51 14.56 0.57 -12.67
N GLU A 52 13.68 1.56 -12.78
CA GLU A 52 13.18 2.33 -11.65
C GLU A 52 11.80 1.83 -11.21
N VAL A 53 11.69 1.45 -9.94
CA VAL A 53 10.42 1.17 -9.28
C VAL A 53 9.95 2.43 -8.57
N ASN A 54 8.93 3.06 -9.14
CA ASN A 54 8.35 4.29 -8.62
C ASN A 54 7.30 4.00 -7.54
N THR A 55 6.94 5.04 -6.81
CA THR A 55 5.82 4.94 -5.86
C THR A 55 4.51 4.79 -6.62
N GLY A 56 3.76 3.76 -6.27
CA GLY A 56 2.60 3.25 -7.00
C GLY A 56 2.88 1.91 -7.66
N ASP A 57 4.14 1.63 -8.00
CA ASP A 57 4.51 0.42 -8.74
C ASP A 57 4.55 -0.80 -7.82
N SER A 58 4.32 -1.97 -8.42
CA SER A 58 4.42 -3.26 -7.75
C SER A 58 5.48 -4.15 -8.40
N VAL A 59 6.28 -4.80 -7.57
CA VAL A 59 7.19 -5.86 -7.98
C VAL A 59 6.55 -7.22 -7.71
N LYS A 60 6.66 -8.12 -8.68
CA LYS A 60 6.22 -9.52 -8.60
C LYS A 60 7.39 -10.43 -8.92
N THR A 61 7.56 -11.48 -8.14
CA THR A 61 8.57 -12.53 -8.37
C THR A 61 7.88 -13.88 -8.50
N GLY A 62 8.33 -14.70 -9.45
CA GLY A 62 7.90 -16.07 -9.63
C GLY A 62 8.57 -17.03 -8.64
N SER A 63 8.44 -18.33 -8.89
CA SER A 63 8.92 -19.37 -7.97
C SER A 63 10.45 -19.51 -7.90
N ASP A 64 11.15 -19.00 -8.92
CA ASP A 64 12.62 -18.89 -8.99
C ASP A 64 13.08 -17.43 -9.01
N GLY A 65 12.15 -16.47 -8.89
CA GLY A 65 12.41 -15.05 -9.01
C GLY A 65 13.06 -14.46 -7.76
N TYR A 66 14.10 -13.65 -7.95
CA TYR A 66 14.72 -12.85 -6.90
C TYR A 66 15.04 -11.46 -7.43
N MET A 67 14.73 -10.43 -6.65
CA MET A 67 15.02 -9.04 -7.01
C MET A 67 15.61 -8.28 -5.83
N GLU A 68 16.61 -7.44 -6.09
CA GLU A 68 17.14 -6.50 -5.12
C GLU A 68 16.91 -5.07 -5.60
N LEU A 69 16.29 -4.28 -4.74
CA LEU A 69 16.08 -2.85 -4.94
C LEU A 69 16.99 -2.06 -4.02
N ASP A 70 17.58 -0.98 -4.52
CA ASP A 70 18.24 0.03 -3.71
C ASP A 70 17.48 1.35 -3.74
N ARG A 71 17.22 1.90 -2.55
CA ARG A 71 16.44 3.12 -2.41
C ARG A 71 16.96 3.97 -1.26
N ASN A 72 17.80 4.97 -1.58
CA ASN A 72 18.33 5.94 -0.62
C ASN A 72 18.71 5.32 0.73
N ASP A 73 19.77 4.50 0.71
CA ASP A 73 20.29 3.80 1.88
C ASP A 73 19.37 2.68 2.42
N VAL A 74 18.35 2.26 1.67
CA VAL A 74 17.56 1.08 1.99
C VAL A 74 17.71 0.03 0.90
N THR A 75 18.30 -1.11 1.28
CA THR A 75 18.37 -2.29 0.42
C THR A 75 17.19 -3.19 0.71
N ILE A 76 16.44 -3.57 -0.33
CA ILE A 76 15.24 -4.41 -0.25
C ILE A 76 15.49 -5.66 -1.08
N LYS A 77 15.56 -6.82 -0.44
CA LYS A 77 15.72 -8.13 -1.10
C LYS A 77 14.37 -8.82 -1.13
N ILE A 78 13.84 -9.02 -2.33
CA ILE A 78 12.53 -9.59 -2.64
C ILE A 78 12.76 -11.05 -3.06
N ASN A 79 12.27 -11.99 -2.27
CA ASN A 79 12.47 -13.43 -2.47
C ASN A 79 11.40 -14.02 -3.40
N PRO A 80 11.51 -15.30 -3.80
CA PRO A 80 10.50 -15.95 -4.64
C PRO A 80 9.07 -15.86 -4.10
N ASP A 81 8.11 -15.98 -5.01
CA ASP A 81 6.67 -15.94 -4.76
C ASP A 81 6.21 -14.69 -3.99
N THR A 82 6.81 -13.53 -4.29
CA THR A 82 6.58 -12.28 -3.57
C THR A 82 5.84 -11.25 -4.40
N VAL A 83 4.90 -10.57 -3.76
CA VAL A 83 4.25 -9.35 -4.27
C VAL A 83 4.53 -8.20 -3.31
N PHE A 84 5.24 -7.20 -3.81
CA PHE A 84 5.71 -6.04 -3.08
C PHE A 84 5.29 -4.76 -3.79
N THR A 85 4.88 -3.73 -3.06
CA THR A 85 4.41 -2.46 -3.64
C THR A 85 4.91 -1.29 -2.80
N LEU A 86 5.29 -0.20 -3.46
CA LEU A 86 5.60 1.07 -2.80
C LEU A 86 4.33 1.92 -2.81
N ILE A 87 3.66 2.07 -1.66
CA ILE A 87 2.41 2.83 -1.59
C ILE A 87 2.66 4.16 -0.89
N PRO A 88 2.28 5.30 -1.50
CA PRO A 88 2.39 6.58 -0.82
C PRO A 88 1.37 6.65 0.29
N ARG A 89 1.78 7.19 1.44
CA ARG A 89 0.90 7.56 2.55
C ARG A 89 1.26 8.95 3.07
N GLU A 90 0.29 9.68 3.59
CA GLU A 90 0.56 10.88 4.35
C GLU A 90 0.49 10.58 5.84
N GLU A 91 1.52 11.01 6.55
CA GLU A 91 1.60 10.97 8.00
C GLU A 91 2.17 12.29 8.54
N LYS A 92 1.45 12.92 9.48
CA LYS A 92 1.87 14.17 10.17
C LYS A 92 2.29 15.29 9.21
N SER A 93 1.48 15.51 8.18
CA SER A 93 1.67 16.46 7.07
C SER A 93 2.91 16.21 6.21
N LYS A 94 3.45 14.99 6.22
CA LYS A 94 4.55 14.56 5.36
C LYS A 94 4.12 13.36 4.52
N LYS A 95 4.40 13.42 3.22
CA LYS A 95 4.30 12.25 2.36
C LYS A 95 5.46 11.32 2.71
N THR A 96 5.13 10.09 3.03
CA THR A 96 6.05 8.99 3.26
C THR A 96 5.61 7.82 2.41
N ASP A 97 6.55 7.02 1.96
CA ASP A 97 6.15 5.75 1.35
C ASP A 97 6.04 4.68 2.40
N VAL A 98 5.24 3.68 2.09
CA VAL A 98 5.03 2.48 2.89
C VAL A 98 5.39 1.30 2.00
N PHE A 99 6.39 0.55 2.45
CA PHE A 99 6.80 -0.69 1.80
C PHE A 99 5.77 -1.76 2.11
N THR A 100 4.95 -2.13 1.14
CA THR A 100 3.83 -3.04 1.38
C THR A 100 4.13 -4.42 0.81
N LEU A 101 4.17 -5.42 1.68
CA LEU A 101 4.35 -6.82 1.33
C LEU A 101 3.00 -7.55 1.45
N PHE A 102 2.45 -7.99 0.33
CA PHE A 102 1.13 -8.66 0.31
C PHE A 102 1.22 -10.17 0.41
N LEU A 103 2.28 -10.74 -0.15
CA LEU A 103 2.57 -12.16 -0.18
C LEU A 103 4.08 -12.34 -0.32
N GLY A 104 4.63 -13.42 0.21
CA GLY A 104 6.04 -13.77 -0.01
C GLY A 104 6.91 -13.37 1.17
N SER A 105 8.16 -13.04 0.87
CA SER A 105 9.08 -12.55 1.88
C SER A 105 10.04 -11.50 1.33
N ALA A 106 10.29 -10.48 2.13
CA ALA A 106 11.24 -9.42 1.80
C ALA A 106 12.17 -9.17 3.00
N SER A 107 13.46 -8.97 2.71
CA SER A 107 14.43 -8.54 3.72
C SER A 107 14.81 -7.09 3.48
N PHE A 108 14.88 -6.32 4.55
CA PHE A 108 15.14 -4.89 4.54
C PHE A 108 16.42 -4.61 5.31
N ARG A 109 17.29 -3.78 4.74
CA ARG A 109 18.46 -3.25 5.42
C ARG A 109 18.45 -1.73 5.30
N TYR A 110 18.30 -1.06 6.43
CA TYR A 110 18.37 0.40 6.52
C TYR A 110 19.80 0.79 6.90
N ASN A 111 20.57 1.30 5.94
CA ASN A 111 22.01 1.57 6.08
C ASN A 111 22.29 2.86 6.86
N VAL A 112 21.34 3.80 6.92
CA VAL A 112 21.51 5.10 7.59
C VAL A 112 20.31 5.41 8.51
N LEU A 113 20.61 5.97 9.69
CA LEU A 113 19.63 6.40 10.70
C LEU A 113 19.04 7.79 10.39
N THR A 114 18.26 7.91 9.32
CA THR A 114 17.67 9.19 8.90
C THR A 114 16.47 9.62 9.76
N GLY A 115 15.82 8.68 10.45
CA GLY A 115 14.57 8.92 11.18
C GLY A 115 13.36 9.14 10.26
N LYS A 116 13.50 8.80 8.97
CA LYS A 116 12.49 8.90 7.91
C LYS A 116 12.38 7.59 7.13
N GLU A 117 12.79 6.50 7.74
CA GLU A 117 12.75 5.16 7.17
C GLU A 117 11.30 4.76 6.87
N PRO A 118 10.97 4.38 5.61
CA PRO A 118 9.64 3.90 5.27
C PRO A 118 9.27 2.68 6.14
N PRO A 119 8.09 2.67 6.79
CA PRO A 119 7.63 1.49 7.49
C PRO A 119 7.29 0.37 6.50
N VAL A 120 7.38 -0.87 6.97
CA VAL A 120 6.95 -2.05 6.22
C VAL A 120 5.56 -2.47 6.68
N GLN A 121 4.60 -2.59 5.77
CA GLN A 121 3.24 -3.04 6.04
C GLN A 121 2.97 -4.39 5.41
N THR A 122 2.17 -5.21 6.09
CA THR A 122 1.46 -6.35 5.50
C THR A 122 -0.05 -6.22 5.74
N SER A 123 -0.82 -7.23 5.35
CA SER A 123 -2.25 -7.31 5.68
C SER A 123 -2.54 -7.43 7.18
N SER A 124 -1.58 -7.79 8.03
CA SER A 124 -1.82 -8.02 9.46
C SER A 124 -1.03 -7.12 10.41
N MET A 125 -0.03 -6.37 9.93
CA MET A 125 0.78 -5.52 10.81
C MET A 125 1.51 -4.39 10.08
N VAL A 126 2.04 -3.44 10.85
CA VAL A 126 3.00 -2.42 10.41
C VAL A 126 4.26 -2.53 11.25
N ALA A 127 5.42 -2.65 10.61
CA ALA A 127 6.73 -2.69 11.21
C ALA A 127 7.48 -1.38 10.95
N GLY A 128 7.74 -0.63 12.01
CA GLY A 128 8.60 0.54 12.00
C GLY A 128 10.00 0.17 12.47
N ALA A 129 11.02 0.61 11.74
CA ALA A 129 12.40 0.23 12.03
C ALA A 129 13.36 1.39 11.74
N ARG A 130 14.51 1.40 12.41
CA ARG A 130 15.52 2.45 12.26
C ARG A 130 16.92 1.85 12.32
N GLY A 131 17.67 1.91 11.22
CA GLY A 131 19.04 1.39 11.15
C GLY A 131 19.15 -0.10 11.45
N THR A 132 18.26 -0.89 10.84
CA THR A 132 18.02 -2.30 11.18
C THR A 132 18.14 -3.20 9.95
N GLU A 133 18.48 -4.47 10.18
CA GLU A 133 18.32 -5.53 9.20
C GLU A 133 17.27 -6.52 9.73
N PHE A 134 16.19 -6.73 8.97
CA PHE A 134 15.11 -7.64 9.34
C PHE A 134 14.41 -8.22 8.12
N THR A 135 13.70 -9.32 8.32
CA THR A 135 12.92 -10.01 7.30
C THR A 135 11.45 -9.98 7.69
N VAL A 136 10.60 -9.70 6.71
CA VAL A 136 9.15 -9.80 6.83
C VAL A 136 8.64 -10.88 5.90
N LEU A 137 7.76 -11.73 6.42
CA LEU A 137 7.09 -12.80 5.69
C LEU A 137 5.60 -12.52 5.72
N ALA A 138 4.93 -12.65 4.57
CA ALA A 138 3.49 -12.52 4.40
C ALA A 138 2.94 -13.86 3.88
N GLY A 139 2.09 -14.49 4.69
CA GLY A 139 1.63 -15.85 4.47
C GLY A 139 0.36 -15.93 3.63
N PHE A 140 0.04 -17.15 3.19
CA PHE A 140 -1.14 -17.49 2.41
C PHE A 140 -2.45 -17.00 3.05
N ASP A 141 -2.55 -17.07 4.38
CA ASP A 141 -3.75 -16.71 5.13
C ASP A 141 -3.82 -15.21 5.51
N GLY A 142 -2.86 -14.41 5.04
CA GLY A 142 -2.68 -13.01 5.43
C GLY A 142 -1.93 -12.81 6.75
N SER A 143 -1.53 -13.88 7.44
CA SER A 143 -0.65 -13.75 8.60
C SER A 143 0.70 -13.17 8.20
N SER A 144 1.41 -12.60 9.15
CA SER A 144 2.75 -12.09 8.91
C SER A 144 3.69 -12.45 10.03
N MET A 145 4.97 -12.56 9.68
CA MET A 145 6.04 -12.81 10.62
C MET A 145 7.17 -11.82 10.38
N VAL A 146 7.66 -11.23 11.46
CA VAL A 146 8.83 -10.35 11.45
C VAL A 146 9.95 -11.03 12.21
N VAL A 147 11.15 -11.02 11.65
CA VAL A 147 12.36 -11.55 12.29
C VAL A 147 13.47 -10.51 12.20
N VAL A 148 14.06 -10.15 13.34
CA VAL A 148 15.12 -9.14 13.41
C VAL A 148 16.48 -9.79 13.41
N LYS A 149 17.34 -9.38 12.47
CA LYS A 149 18.73 -9.79 12.41
C LYS A 149 19.63 -8.81 13.17
N SER A 150 19.42 -7.50 13.00
CA SER A 150 20.14 -6.45 13.73
C SER A 150 19.26 -5.21 13.96
N GLY A 151 19.59 -4.44 15.01
CA GLY A 151 18.81 -3.27 15.42
C GLY A 151 17.55 -3.61 16.21
N GLU A 152 16.57 -2.70 16.21
CA GLU A 152 15.27 -2.85 16.88
C GLU A 152 14.11 -2.55 15.91
N VAL A 153 13.07 -3.39 15.92
CA VAL A 153 11.88 -3.23 15.08
C VAL A 153 10.64 -3.16 15.97
N ALA A 154 9.83 -2.11 15.81
CA ALA A 154 8.54 -1.97 16.47
C ALA A 154 7.44 -2.53 15.56
N VAL A 155 6.78 -3.61 15.98
CA VAL A 155 5.66 -4.23 15.25
C VAL A 155 4.35 -3.82 15.88
N ASN A 156 3.50 -3.14 15.13
CA ASN A 156 2.18 -2.67 15.55
C ASN A 156 1.07 -3.42 14.83
N SER A 157 0.07 -3.87 15.60
CA SER A 157 -1.22 -4.34 15.06
C SER A 157 -2.32 -4.23 16.12
N GLU A 158 -3.55 -3.94 15.70
CA GLU A 158 -4.73 -3.82 16.56
C GLU A 158 -4.47 -2.94 17.81
N GLY A 159 -3.78 -1.81 17.61
CA GLY A 159 -3.46 -0.84 18.67
C GLY A 159 -2.39 -1.30 19.67
N LYS A 160 -1.82 -2.51 19.51
CA LYS A 160 -0.73 -3.03 20.35
C LYS A 160 0.59 -3.01 19.62
N THR A 161 1.65 -2.68 20.35
CA THR A 161 3.03 -2.62 19.82
C THR A 161 3.92 -3.61 20.58
N VAL A 162 4.73 -4.35 19.83
CA VAL A 162 5.77 -5.23 20.36
C VAL A 162 7.11 -4.85 19.72
N ASN A 163 8.10 -4.52 20.55
CA ASN A 163 9.46 -4.22 20.08
C ASN A 163 10.29 -5.48 20.01
N LEU A 164 10.94 -5.73 18.89
CA LEU A 164 11.81 -6.88 18.64
C LEU A 164 13.27 -6.48 18.64
N LYS A 165 14.08 -7.26 19.35
CA LYS A 165 15.54 -7.18 19.38
C LYS A 165 16.17 -8.21 18.42
N PRO A 166 17.50 -8.16 18.20
CA PRO A 166 18.16 -9.15 17.36
C PRO A 166 17.86 -10.58 17.84
N GLN A 167 17.62 -11.49 16.89
CA GLN A 167 17.20 -12.88 17.14
C GLN A 167 15.80 -13.03 17.75
N GLU A 168 14.99 -11.96 17.78
CA GLU A 168 13.57 -12.06 18.12
C GLU A 168 12.72 -12.03 16.86
N GLY A 169 11.60 -12.74 16.92
CA GLY A 169 10.54 -12.65 15.94
C GLY A 169 9.17 -12.62 16.60
N VAL A 170 8.17 -12.19 15.82
CA VAL A 170 6.76 -12.23 16.22
C VAL A 170 5.90 -12.59 15.02
N GLN A 171 4.82 -13.33 15.28
CA GLN A 171 3.77 -13.60 14.30
C GLN A 171 2.54 -12.76 14.62
N VAL A 172 1.89 -12.25 13.58
CA VAL A 172 0.64 -11.50 13.67
C VAL A 172 -0.36 -12.13 12.70
N ASN A 173 -1.55 -12.46 13.18
CA ASN A 173 -2.64 -12.93 12.31
C ASN A 173 -3.50 -11.71 11.87
N PRO A 174 -4.22 -11.78 10.75
CA PRO A 174 -5.06 -10.67 10.32
C PRO A 174 -6.14 -10.34 11.36
N GLY A 175 -6.26 -9.05 11.69
CA GLY A 175 -7.25 -8.56 12.67
C GLY A 175 -6.95 -8.97 14.11
N GLU A 176 -5.74 -9.41 14.42
CA GLU A 176 -5.32 -9.79 15.77
C GLU A 176 -4.06 -8.99 16.19
N PRO A 177 -3.90 -8.67 17.49
CA PRO A 177 -2.68 -8.03 17.97
C PRO A 177 -1.45 -8.94 17.78
N PRO A 178 -0.22 -8.40 17.88
CA PRO A 178 0.98 -9.22 17.79
C PRO A 178 0.99 -10.33 18.85
N GLY A 179 1.39 -11.53 18.43
CA GLY A 179 1.53 -12.68 19.32
C GLY A 179 2.71 -12.57 20.29
N GLU A 180 3.03 -13.67 20.94
CA GLU A 180 4.23 -13.76 21.79
C GLU A 180 5.50 -13.71 20.94
N LYS A 181 6.54 -13.07 21.50
CA LYS A 181 7.85 -13.10 20.88
C LYS A 181 8.45 -14.49 20.97
N PHE A 182 9.16 -14.90 19.93
CA PHE A 182 9.95 -16.12 19.94
C PHE A 182 11.38 -15.85 19.50
N ARG A 183 12.29 -16.73 19.90
CA ARG A 183 13.69 -16.66 19.50
C ARG A 183 13.89 -17.29 18.13
N VAL A 184 14.68 -16.63 17.29
CA VAL A 184 14.98 -17.07 15.93
C VAL A 184 16.48 -17.21 15.74
N LEU A 185 16.87 -18.30 15.09
CA LEU A 185 18.25 -18.48 14.63
C LEU A 185 18.44 -17.72 13.31
N ILE A 186 19.40 -16.79 13.30
CA ILE A 186 19.71 -15.95 12.14
C ILE A 186 20.03 -16.86 10.94
N GLY A 187 19.43 -16.56 9.78
CA GLY A 187 19.66 -17.29 8.53
C GLY A 187 18.96 -18.66 8.44
N LYS A 188 18.12 -19.03 9.42
CA LYS A 188 17.38 -20.30 9.42
C LYS A 188 15.86 -20.15 9.29
N VAL A 189 15.39 -18.98 8.88
CA VAL A 189 13.95 -18.76 8.66
C VAL A 189 13.58 -19.37 7.31
N ASP A 190 12.89 -20.51 7.35
CA ASP A 190 12.37 -21.17 6.16
C ASP A 190 10.97 -20.62 5.85
N TYR A 191 10.90 -19.69 4.90
CA TYR A 191 9.64 -19.10 4.45
C TYR A 191 8.68 -20.16 3.92
N LYS A 192 9.18 -21.10 3.11
CA LYS A 192 8.35 -22.13 2.48
C LYS A 192 7.67 -22.98 3.54
N LYS A 193 8.44 -23.49 4.50
CA LYS A 193 7.90 -24.26 5.62
C LYS A 193 6.90 -23.45 6.45
N TRP A 194 7.24 -22.21 6.80
CA TRP A 194 6.33 -21.36 7.58
C TRP A 194 5.02 -21.08 6.83
N ASN A 195 5.10 -20.84 5.52
CA ASN A 195 3.93 -20.59 4.68
C ASN A 195 3.10 -21.85 4.45
N GLU A 196 3.72 -23.03 4.35
CA GLU A 196 3.05 -24.32 4.36
C GLU A 196 2.27 -24.53 5.68
N ASP A 197 2.84 -24.15 6.83
CA ASP A 197 2.13 -24.17 8.11
C ASP A 197 0.92 -23.21 8.13
N ARG A 198 1.05 -22.02 7.52
CA ARG A 198 -0.08 -21.08 7.36
C ARG A 198 -1.17 -21.67 6.46
N PHE A 199 -0.78 -22.27 5.35
CA PHE A 199 -1.70 -22.98 4.46
C PHE A 199 -2.43 -24.11 5.19
N ASN A 200 -1.72 -24.98 5.91
CA ASN A 200 -2.31 -26.06 6.68
C ASN A 200 -3.27 -25.55 7.76
N SER A 201 -2.92 -24.44 8.43
CA SER A 201 -3.82 -23.77 9.37
C SER A 201 -5.10 -23.27 8.70
N PHE A 202 -5.00 -22.71 7.50
CA PHE A 202 -6.15 -22.30 6.69
C PHE A 202 -7.02 -23.50 6.31
N ILE A 203 -6.45 -24.60 5.84
CA ILE A 203 -7.20 -25.80 5.45
C ILE A 203 -7.97 -26.37 6.65
N LYS A 204 -7.39 -26.30 7.84
CA LYS A 204 -8.01 -26.79 9.08
C LYS A 204 -9.24 -25.97 9.50
N ASP A 205 -9.21 -24.66 9.30
CA ASP A 205 -10.30 -23.75 9.67
C ASP A 205 -10.45 -22.59 8.66
N PRO A 206 -11.01 -22.88 7.48
CA PRO A 206 -11.10 -21.89 6.41
C PRO A 206 -12.07 -20.77 6.73
N VAL A 207 -13.14 -21.05 7.49
CA VAL A 207 -14.16 -20.05 7.87
C VAL A 207 -13.51 -18.99 8.74
N LYS A 208 -12.78 -19.39 9.79
CA LYS A 208 -12.06 -18.44 10.64
C LYS A 208 -11.00 -17.65 9.89
N ALA A 209 -10.30 -18.28 8.93
CA ALA A 209 -9.32 -17.60 8.11
C ALA A 209 -9.94 -16.48 7.28
N VAL A 210 -11.09 -16.71 6.65
CA VAL A 210 -11.78 -15.65 5.88
C VAL A 210 -12.38 -14.58 6.78
N GLU A 211 -12.92 -14.93 7.95
CA GLU A 211 -13.42 -13.96 8.94
C GLU A 211 -12.31 -12.99 9.40
N ARG A 212 -11.09 -13.49 9.63
CA ARG A 212 -9.92 -12.65 9.94
C ARG A 212 -9.61 -11.67 8.81
N THR A 213 -9.64 -12.13 7.56
CA THR A 213 -9.42 -11.24 6.41
C THR A 213 -10.58 -10.26 6.21
N GLU A 214 -11.82 -10.65 6.52
CA GLU A 214 -12.98 -9.77 6.51
C GLU A 214 -12.81 -8.63 7.52
N ASN A 215 -12.36 -8.91 8.74
CA ASN A 215 -12.11 -7.88 9.75
C ASN A 215 -11.08 -6.85 9.25
N ARG A 216 -10.01 -7.32 8.60
CA ARG A 216 -9.04 -6.40 7.99
C ARG A 216 -9.64 -5.60 6.83
N MET A 217 -10.48 -6.21 6.01
CA MET A 217 -11.20 -5.51 4.93
C MET A 217 -12.10 -4.40 5.50
N LYS A 218 -12.82 -4.69 6.59
CA LYS A 218 -13.66 -3.70 7.28
C LYS A 218 -12.84 -2.52 7.79
N PHE A 219 -11.68 -2.77 8.39
CA PHE A 219 -10.76 -1.70 8.80
C PHE A 219 -10.40 -0.75 7.64
N TYR A 220 -10.06 -1.28 6.46
CA TYR A 220 -9.77 -0.43 5.30
C TYR A 220 -11.00 0.35 4.83
N ILE A 221 -12.17 -0.29 4.79
CA ILE A 221 -13.43 0.35 4.40
C ILE A 221 -13.82 1.47 5.38
N GLU A 222 -13.68 1.24 6.68
CA GLU A 222 -13.95 2.22 7.72
C GLU A 222 -13.09 3.47 7.54
N ASN A 223 -11.77 3.30 7.35
CA ASN A 223 -10.87 4.42 7.09
C ASN A 223 -11.22 5.21 5.81
N ILE A 224 -11.60 4.52 4.73
CA ILE A 224 -12.08 5.18 3.50
C ILE A 224 -13.35 5.98 3.81
N SER A 225 -14.30 5.38 4.55
CA SER A 225 -15.58 6.00 4.87
C SER A 225 -15.46 7.23 5.76
N GLU A 226 -14.45 7.28 6.62
CA GLU A 226 -14.14 8.45 7.45
C GLU A 226 -13.47 9.56 6.64
N LEU A 227 -12.53 9.22 5.75
CA LEU A 227 -11.75 10.20 4.99
C LEU A 227 -12.51 10.79 3.80
N TYR A 228 -13.37 10.01 3.16
CA TYR A 228 -14.01 10.40 1.89
C TYR A 228 -14.93 11.63 2.01
N PRO A 229 -15.83 11.74 3.01
CA PRO A 229 -16.65 12.96 3.19
C PRO A 229 -15.79 14.20 3.45
N VAL A 230 -14.73 14.06 4.26
CA VAL A 230 -13.79 15.14 4.56
C VAL A 230 -13.07 15.60 3.29
N TYR A 231 -12.67 14.66 2.43
CA TYR A 231 -12.10 14.98 1.13
C TYR A 231 -13.08 15.78 0.24
N LEU A 232 -14.34 15.35 0.14
CA LEU A 232 -15.34 16.05 -0.67
C LEU A 232 -15.55 17.49 -0.20
N GLU A 233 -15.64 17.70 1.11
CA GLU A 233 -15.77 19.04 1.70
C GLU A 233 -14.54 19.92 1.37
N ASN A 234 -13.32 19.40 1.59
CA ASN A 234 -12.10 20.15 1.32
C ASN A 234 -11.91 20.45 -0.18
N ARG A 235 -12.32 19.52 -1.05
CA ARG A 235 -12.31 19.72 -2.51
C ARG A 235 -13.29 20.83 -2.92
N ALA A 236 -14.53 20.78 -2.43
CA ALA A 236 -15.54 21.81 -2.72
C ALA A 236 -15.07 23.20 -2.24
N LYS A 237 -14.46 23.27 -1.05
CA LYS A 237 -13.86 24.49 -0.53
C LYS A 237 -12.72 24.98 -1.42
N LEU A 238 -11.79 24.10 -1.79
CA LEU A 238 -10.67 24.44 -2.69
C LEU A 238 -11.14 25.00 -4.03
N ASP A 239 -12.18 24.41 -4.63
CA ASP A 239 -12.76 24.88 -5.89
C ASP A 239 -13.41 26.27 -5.74
N SER A 240 -14.10 26.51 -4.63
CA SER A 240 -14.66 27.82 -4.29
C SER A 240 -13.57 28.88 -4.11
N GLU A 241 -12.51 28.57 -3.36
CA GLU A 241 -11.38 29.48 -3.13
C GLU A 241 -10.61 29.78 -4.41
N ARG A 242 -10.47 28.81 -5.31
CA ARG A 242 -9.89 29.02 -6.65
C ARG A 242 -10.72 29.98 -7.50
N LYS A 243 -12.05 29.90 -7.43
CA LYS A 243 -12.95 30.85 -8.11
C LYS A 243 -12.79 32.25 -7.52
N LYS A 244 -12.81 32.38 -6.19
CA LYS A 244 -12.59 33.65 -5.49
C LYS A 244 -11.25 34.28 -5.84
N ASN A 245 -10.19 33.50 -5.96
CA ASN A 245 -8.88 34.03 -6.36
C ASN A 245 -8.87 34.62 -7.78
N LYS A 246 -9.69 34.07 -8.71
CA LYS A 246 -9.87 34.69 -10.04
C LYS A 246 -10.54 36.06 -9.92
N GLU A 247 -11.49 36.22 -9.01
CA GLU A 247 -12.12 37.52 -8.75
C GLU A 247 -11.16 38.52 -8.09
N ILE A 248 -10.35 38.08 -7.13
CA ILE A 248 -9.28 38.89 -6.50
C ILE A 248 -8.31 39.37 -7.57
N LYS A 249 -7.86 38.48 -8.46
CA LYS A 249 -7.00 38.84 -9.59
C LYS A 249 -7.63 39.94 -10.47
N ALA A 250 -8.93 39.86 -10.72
CA ALA A 250 -9.64 40.82 -11.56
C ALA A 250 -9.87 42.19 -10.88
N LYS A 251 -10.06 42.22 -9.55
CA LYS A 251 -10.39 43.44 -8.79
C LYS A 251 -9.17 44.12 -8.17
N GLU A 252 -8.23 43.32 -7.67
CA GLU A 252 -7.11 43.77 -6.82
C GLU A 252 -5.74 43.52 -7.49
N GLY A 253 -5.71 42.84 -8.63
CA GLY A 253 -4.51 42.62 -9.43
C GLY A 253 -3.70 41.37 -9.07
N GLU A 254 -2.58 41.20 -9.77
CA GLU A 254 -1.81 39.96 -9.76
C GLU A 254 -1.18 39.64 -8.41
N GLU A 255 -0.64 40.66 -7.72
CA GLU A 255 0.08 40.47 -6.46
C GLU A 255 -0.85 40.04 -5.32
N ALA A 256 -2.05 40.62 -5.24
CA ALA A 256 -3.08 40.20 -4.29
C ALA A 256 -3.50 38.74 -4.53
N SER A 257 -3.68 38.36 -5.80
CA SER A 257 -4.00 36.98 -6.20
C SER A 257 -2.88 36.00 -5.87
N LYS A 258 -1.61 36.35 -6.12
CA LYS A 258 -0.47 35.48 -5.77
C LYS A 258 -0.38 35.26 -4.26
N LYS A 259 -0.56 36.32 -3.47
CA LYS A 259 -0.57 36.23 -2.01
C LYS A 259 -1.71 35.34 -1.52
N TYR A 260 -2.92 35.56 -2.01
CA TYR A 260 -4.09 34.73 -1.66
C TYR A 260 -3.89 33.26 -2.04
N PHE A 261 -3.34 33.03 -3.24
CA PHE A 261 -3.02 31.69 -3.71
C PHE A 261 -2.05 30.98 -2.76
N LYS A 262 -0.97 31.66 -2.37
CA LYS A 262 0.04 31.09 -1.45
C LYS A 262 -0.52 30.86 -0.05
N ASP A 263 -1.28 31.80 0.49
CA ASP A 263 -1.70 31.78 1.90
C ASP A 263 -2.96 30.93 2.12
N VAL A 264 -3.81 30.77 1.12
CA VAL A 264 -5.10 30.06 1.23
C VAL A 264 -5.14 28.83 0.33
N ILE A 265 -4.92 28.99 -0.99
CA ILE A 265 -5.12 27.89 -1.94
C ILE A 265 -4.08 26.78 -1.75
N VAL A 266 -2.81 27.13 -1.56
CA VAL A 266 -1.74 26.13 -1.39
C VAL A 266 -1.97 25.24 -0.17
N PRO A 267 -2.21 25.75 1.05
CA PRO A 267 -2.52 24.90 2.21
C PRO A 267 -3.74 23.99 2.00
N LEU A 268 -4.83 24.53 1.41
CA LEU A 268 -6.01 23.72 1.11
C LEU A 268 -5.71 22.64 0.07
N SER A 269 -4.95 22.98 -0.98
CA SER A 269 -4.57 22.03 -2.03
C SER A 269 -3.71 20.89 -1.48
N LEU A 270 -2.77 21.20 -0.57
CA LEU A 270 -1.95 20.20 0.10
C LEU A 270 -2.81 19.28 0.96
N LYS A 271 -3.71 19.84 1.78
CA LYS A 271 -4.63 19.05 2.60
C LYS A 271 -5.52 18.14 1.75
N THR A 272 -6.11 18.66 0.68
CA THR A 272 -6.94 17.87 -0.26
C THR A 272 -6.14 16.75 -0.92
N SER A 273 -4.89 17.03 -1.33
CA SER A 273 -4.00 16.01 -1.90
C SER A 273 -3.68 14.90 -0.89
N ASN A 274 -3.41 15.25 0.36
CA ASN A 274 -3.10 14.28 1.42
C ASN A 274 -4.29 13.37 1.74
N LEU A 275 -5.50 13.92 1.77
CA LEU A 275 -6.72 13.14 1.99
C LEU A 275 -6.94 12.11 0.89
N VAL A 276 -6.82 12.50 -0.39
CA VAL A 276 -6.91 11.57 -1.52
C VAL A 276 -5.85 10.48 -1.42
N LEU A 277 -4.62 10.86 -1.10
CA LEU A 277 -3.50 9.94 -1.02
C LEU A 277 -3.75 8.86 0.06
N ASN A 278 -4.28 9.24 1.23
CA ASN A 278 -4.65 8.27 2.26
C ASN A 278 -5.85 7.39 1.86
N ILE A 279 -6.85 7.93 1.14
CA ILE A 279 -7.96 7.13 0.58
C ILE A 279 -7.41 6.08 -0.40
N ARG A 280 -6.52 6.50 -1.31
CA ARG A 280 -5.86 5.61 -2.28
C ARG A 280 -5.06 4.52 -1.59
N TYR A 281 -4.30 4.86 -0.55
CA TYR A 281 -3.57 3.89 0.27
C TYR A 281 -4.48 2.77 0.80
N TYR A 282 -5.62 3.12 1.40
CA TYR A 282 -6.55 2.14 1.94
C TYR A 282 -7.26 1.33 0.84
N ALA A 283 -7.63 1.98 -0.28
CA ALA A 283 -8.28 1.32 -1.39
C ALA A 283 -7.36 0.27 -2.06
N LEU A 284 -6.11 0.62 -2.30
CA LEU A 284 -5.10 -0.28 -2.88
C LEU A 284 -4.76 -1.43 -1.91
N SER A 285 -4.63 -1.12 -0.61
CA SER A 285 -4.41 -2.15 0.42
C SER A 285 -5.56 -3.16 0.47
N ALA A 286 -6.81 -2.70 0.34
CA ALA A 286 -7.99 -3.54 0.26
C ALA A 286 -8.06 -4.35 -1.05
N LEU A 287 -7.72 -3.75 -2.18
CA LEU A 287 -7.64 -4.44 -3.48
C LEU A 287 -6.66 -5.60 -3.43
N SER A 288 -5.46 -5.36 -2.91
CA SER A 288 -4.43 -6.40 -2.78
C SER A 288 -4.82 -7.49 -1.79
N LEU A 289 -5.46 -7.16 -0.66
CA LEU A 289 -6.03 -8.15 0.26
C LEU A 289 -7.05 -9.06 -0.45
N ARG A 290 -7.94 -8.46 -1.25
CA ARG A 290 -8.91 -9.21 -2.05
C ARG A 290 -8.23 -10.10 -3.10
N ARG A 291 -7.26 -9.56 -3.84
CA ARG A 291 -6.59 -10.25 -4.96
C ARG A 291 -5.67 -11.37 -4.49
N TYR A 292 -4.75 -11.08 -3.58
CA TYR A 292 -3.63 -11.97 -3.26
C TYR A 292 -3.88 -12.88 -2.06
N ILE A 293 -4.87 -12.58 -1.21
CA ILE A 293 -5.18 -13.41 -0.05
C ILE A 293 -6.55 -14.07 -0.24
N MET A 294 -7.62 -13.27 -0.26
CA MET A 294 -8.98 -13.81 -0.31
C MET A 294 -9.24 -14.59 -1.60
N GLY A 295 -8.77 -14.07 -2.75
CA GLY A 295 -8.90 -14.74 -4.05
C GLY A 295 -8.23 -16.12 -4.05
N ARG A 296 -7.03 -16.24 -3.46
CA ARG A 296 -6.31 -17.51 -3.35
C ARG A 296 -7.05 -18.49 -2.44
N MET A 297 -7.49 -18.04 -1.26
CA MET A 297 -8.30 -18.86 -0.35
C MET A 297 -9.53 -19.44 -1.07
N TYR A 298 -10.27 -18.59 -1.80
CA TYR A 298 -11.44 -19.01 -2.55
C TYR A 298 -11.11 -20.04 -3.63
N MET A 299 -10.07 -19.80 -4.43
CA MET A 299 -9.66 -20.71 -5.50
C MET A 299 -9.19 -22.06 -4.97
N THR A 300 -8.46 -22.09 -3.86
CA THR A 300 -8.04 -23.34 -3.21
C THR A 300 -9.25 -24.14 -2.73
N LEU A 301 -10.16 -23.52 -1.96
CA LEU A 301 -11.34 -24.24 -1.44
C LEU A 301 -12.28 -24.68 -2.55
N LYS A 302 -12.52 -23.83 -3.54
CA LYS A 302 -13.37 -24.17 -4.69
C LYS A 302 -12.82 -25.41 -5.40
N THR A 303 -11.51 -25.51 -5.58
CA THR A 303 -10.86 -26.67 -6.21
C THR A 303 -10.98 -27.92 -5.34
N MET A 304 -10.71 -27.82 -4.04
CA MET A 304 -10.81 -28.96 -3.12
C MET A 304 -12.23 -29.52 -2.98
N TYR A 305 -13.24 -28.65 -3.03
CA TYR A 305 -14.65 -29.02 -2.90
C TYR A 305 -15.39 -29.09 -4.24
N ILE A 306 -14.67 -29.19 -5.37
CA ILE A 306 -15.28 -29.19 -6.71
C ILE A 306 -16.32 -30.31 -6.90
N THR A 307 -16.10 -31.48 -6.30
CA THR A 307 -17.04 -32.62 -6.36
C THR A 307 -18.04 -32.64 -5.21
N LYS A 308 -17.93 -31.71 -4.25
CA LYS A 308 -18.78 -31.60 -3.05
C LYS A 308 -19.17 -30.14 -2.80
N PRO A 309 -19.89 -29.49 -3.73
CA PRO A 309 -20.20 -28.06 -3.64
C PRO A 309 -21.08 -27.70 -2.42
N ASP A 310 -21.86 -28.67 -1.92
CA ASP A 310 -22.72 -28.50 -0.74
C ASP A 310 -22.00 -28.84 0.58
N ASN A 311 -20.67 -29.03 0.55
CA ASN A 311 -19.92 -29.22 1.78
C ASN A 311 -20.17 -28.03 2.73
N ARG A 312 -20.51 -28.33 3.99
CA ARG A 312 -20.88 -27.34 5.00
C ARG A 312 -19.79 -26.28 5.19
N THR A 313 -18.54 -26.71 5.39
CA THR A 313 -17.39 -25.82 5.60
C THR A 313 -17.17 -24.90 4.40
N PHE A 314 -17.26 -25.43 3.18
CA PHE A 314 -17.15 -24.61 1.98
C PHE A 314 -18.30 -23.62 1.83
N THR A 315 -19.53 -24.03 2.15
CA THR A 315 -20.71 -23.17 2.05
C THR A 315 -20.66 -22.02 3.07
N GLU A 316 -20.22 -22.31 4.30
CA GLU A 316 -20.01 -21.30 5.34
C GLU A 316 -18.89 -20.31 4.94
N PHE A 317 -17.75 -20.81 4.47
CA PHE A 317 -16.67 -19.97 3.92
C PHE A 317 -17.18 -19.06 2.80
N LYS A 318 -17.91 -19.64 1.82
CA LYS A 318 -18.43 -18.91 0.66
C LYS A 318 -19.38 -17.80 1.08
N LYS A 319 -20.18 -18.02 2.13
CA LYS A 319 -21.08 -16.99 2.68
C LYS A 319 -20.30 -15.78 3.16
N VAL A 320 -19.28 -15.97 4.01
CA VAL A 320 -18.44 -14.89 4.53
C VAL A 320 -17.67 -14.19 3.40
N PHE A 321 -17.07 -14.97 2.49
CA PHE A 321 -16.36 -14.46 1.33
C PHE A 321 -17.27 -13.58 0.45
N SER A 322 -18.47 -14.05 0.09
CA SER A 322 -19.40 -13.31 -0.75
C SER A 322 -19.95 -12.05 -0.05
N GLN A 323 -20.16 -12.08 1.26
CA GLN A 323 -20.55 -10.89 2.03
C GLN A 323 -19.44 -9.85 2.00
N THR A 324 -18.19 -10.27 2.23
CA THR A 324 -17.02 -9.39 2.18
C THR A 324 -16.82 -8.79 0.80
N LEU A 325 -17.02 -9.59 -0.27
CA LEU A 325 -16.89 -9.12 -1.64
C LEU A 325 -17.93 -8.02 -1.97
N LYS A 326 -19.17 -8.17 -1.51
CA LYS A 326 -20.19 -7.13 -1.68
C LYS A 326 -19.82 -5.82 -0.96
N LEU A 327 -19.20 -5.91 0.21
CA LEU A 327 -18.71 -4.73 0.94
C LEU A 327 -17.57 -4.05 0.18
N PHE A 328 -16.63 -4.84 -0.34
CA PHE A 328 -15.54 -4.37 -1.18
C PHE A 328 -16.05 -3.67 -2.46
N GLU A 329 -16.96 -4.31 -3.20
CA GLU A 329 -17.56 -3.76 -4.42
C GLU A 329 -18.27 -2.44 -4.17
N ARG A 330 -19.01 -2.33 -3.06
CA ARG A 330 -19.74 -1.12 -2.72
C ARG A 330 -18.84 0.03 -2.26
N SER A 331 -17.75 -0.26 -1.56
CA SER A 331 -17.01 0.74 -0.77
C SER A 331 -15.63 1.05 -1.31
N VAL A 332 -14.95 0.06 -1.89
CA VAL A 332 -13.56 0.16 -2.36
C VAL A 332 -13.51 0.41 -3.86
N VAL A 333 -14.25 -0.37 -4.67
CA VAL A 333 -14.23 -0.24 -6.14
C VAL A 333 -14.50 1.19 -6.63
N PRO A 334 -15.41 1.99 -6.05
CA PRO A 334 -15.60 3.38 -6.46
C PRO A 334 -14.39 4.30 -6.26
N GLN A 335 -13.39 3.86 -5.48
CA GLN A 335 -12.15 4.59 -5.20
C GLN A 335 -10.98 4.13 -6.08
N LEU A 336 -11.18 3.06 -6.86
CA LEU A 336 -10.20 2.52 -7.79
C LEU A 336 -10.33 3.17 -9.16
N VAL A 337 -9.23 3.20 -9.91
CA VAL A 337 -9.16 3.60 -11.32
C VAL A 337 -8.80 2.40 -12.17
N GLU A 338 -8.99 2.50 -13.49
CA GLU A 338 -8.69 1.41 -14.42
C GLU A 338 -7.25 0.90 -14.31
N ALA A 339 -6.30 1.81 -14.10
CA ALA A 339 -4.89 1.47 -13.92
C ALA A 339 -4.59 0.65 -12.65
N ASP A 340 -5.53 0.56 -11.70
CA ASP A 340 -5.35 -0.28 -10.51
C ASP A 340 -5.71 -1.78 -10.75
N ILE A 341 -6.47 -2.10 -11.81
CA ILE A 341 -7.22 -3.37 -11.94
C ILE A 341 -6.41 -4.49 -12.59
#